data_AF-A0A2Z6PKZ1-F1
#
_entry.id   AF-A0A2Z6PKZ1-F1
#
_cell.length_a   1.000
_cell.length_b   1.000
_cell.length_c   1.000
_cell.angle_alpha   90.00
_cell.angle_beta   90.00
_cell.angle_gamma   90.00
#
_symmetry.space_group_name_H-M   'P 1'
#
loop_
_entity.id
_entity.type
_entity.pdbx_description
1 polymer ?
#
loop_
_entity_poly.entity_id
_entity_poly.type
_entity_poly.pdbx_seq_one_letter_code
_entity_poly.pdbx_strand_id
1 'polypeptide(L)'
;MESEDDDWEICYDDGFVYKRKRRRLNPPEPVTSSEPDSEKLRKERKKQTLLKLKSKYENEIVEAQEAIIHDISNLCDVAEAMCFKQEQLSKQSLFDLPIWSTPHELMQVLCYDD
;
A
#
# COMPACT_ATOMS: atom_id res chain seq x y z
N MET A 1 2.51 30.93 45.25
CA MET A 1 2.25 31.22 43.83
C MET A 1 2.57 29.93 43.09
N GLU A 2 1.62 29.00 43.02
CA GLU A 2 1.79 27.73 42.28
C GLU A 2 1.54 28.04 40.80
N SER A 3 2.53 27.74 39.96
CA SER A 3 2.52 28.02 38.53
C SER A 3 1.47 27.17 37.80
N GLU A 4 0.72 27.78 36.88
CA GLU A 4 -0.35 27.15 36.07
C GLU A 4 0.12 25.91 35.26
N ASP A 5 1.43 25.71 35.14
CA ASP A 5 2.06 24.56 34.48
C ASP A 5 1.81 23.22 35.20
N ASP A 6 1.51 23.22 36.50
CA ASP A 6 1.25 22.00 37.28
C ASP A 6 -0.12 21.37 36.97
N ASP A 7 -1.01 22.04 36.26
CA ASP A 7 -2.40 21.58 36.06
C ASP A 7 -2.56 20.65 34.82
N TRP A 8 -1.50 20.42 34.03
CA TRP A 8 -1.54 19.62 32.80
C TRP A 8 -0.69 18.34 32.89
N GLU A 9 -1.25 17.21 32.45
CA GLU A 9 -0.56 15.93 32.33
C GLU A 9 -0.40 15.52 30.86
N ILE A 10 0.69 14.82 30.55
CA ILE A 10 0.97 14.27 29.22
C ILE A 10 0.34 12.88 29.13
N CYS A 11 -0.46 12.67 28.10
CA CYS A 11 -1.10 11.38 27.81
C CYS A 11 -0.55 10.76 26.55
N TYR A 12 -0.34 9.45 26.61
CA TYR A 12 0.00 8.59 25.50
C TYR A 12 -1.19 7.69 25.23
N ASP A 13 -1.81 7.85 24.06
CA ASP A 13 -3.00 7.10 23.64
C ASP A 13 -2.87 6.73 22.17
N ASP A 14 -2.86 5.43 21.87
CA ASP A 14 -2.71 4.88 20.50
C ASP A 14 -1.59 5.52 19.66
N GLY A 15 -0.42 5.80 20.28
CA GLY A 15 0.73 6.40 19.62
C GLY A 15 0.68 7.93 19.45
N PHE A 16 -0.38 8.58 19.93
CA PHE A 16 -0.49 10.05 19.97
C PHE A 16 -0.18 10.60 21.37
N VAL A 17 0.55 11.72 21.40
CA VAL A 17 0.93 12.43 22.63
C VAL A 17 0.17 13.75 22.71
N TYR A 18 -0.58 13.95 23.80
CA TYR A 18 -1.31 15.21 24.03
C TYR A 18 -1.30 15.62 25.49
N LYS A 19 -1.40 16.94 25.74
CA LYS A 19 -1.58 17.48 27.10
C LYS A 19 -3.07 17.50 27.44
N ARG A 20 -3.45 17.00 28.61
CA ARG A 20 -4.81 17.15 29.16
C ARG A 20 -4.76 17.67 30.59
N LYS A 21 -5.82 18.36 31.03
CA LYS A 21 -5.89 18.91 32.39
C LYS A 21 -6.02 17.77 33.41
N ARG A 22 -5.18 17.77 34.44
CA ARG A 22 -5.15 16.77 35.51
C ARG A 22 -6.48 16.78 36.27
N ARG A 23 -7.10 15.60 36.46
CA ARG A 23 -8.36 15.49 37.21
C ARG A 23 -8.06 15.62 38.71
N ARG A 24 -8.74 16.54 39.43
CA ARG A 24 -8.54 16.72 40.87
C ARG A 24 -9.17 15.55 41.64
N LEU A 25 -8.44 14.99 42.61
CA LEU A 25 -8.87 13.84 43.43
C LEU A 25 -10.05 14.15 44.37
N ASN A 26 -10.34 15.43 44.63
CA ASN A 26 -11.57 15.91 45.27
C ASN A 26 -12.20 16.98 44.37
N PRO A 27 -13.23 16.62 43.58
CA PRO A 27 -13.97 17.60 42.80
C PRO A 27 -14.79 18.49 43.76
N PRO A 28 -14.70 19.83 43.71
CA PRO A 28 -15.82 20.66 44.17
C PRO A 28 -17.06 20.29 43.34
N GLU A 29 -18.24 20.35 43.96
CA GLU A 29 -19.50 20.07 43.30
C GLU A 29 -19.57 20.77 41.94
N PRO A 30 -20.07 20.08 40.89
CA PRO A 30 -20.00 20.59 39.54
C PRO A 30 -20.79 21.89 39.45
N VAL A 31 -20.10 23.03 39.37
CA VAL A 31 -20.66 24.24 38.78
C VAL A 31 -20.83 23.98 37.29
N THR A 32 -21.99 23.44 36.94
CA THR A 32 -22.45 23.24 35.57
C THR A 32 -22.66 24.60 34.91
N SER A 33 -21.60 25.22 34.38
CA SER A 33 -21.73 26.47 33.60
C SER A 33 -21.52 26.28 32.09
N SER A 34 -21.56 25.05 31.59
CA SER A 34 -21.66 24.80 30.14
C SER A 34 -22.86 23.92 29.86
N GLU A 35 -23.82 24.47 29.10
CA GLU A 35 -25.02 23.76 28.67
C GLU A 35 -24.61 22.44 27.97
N PRO A 36 -25.24 21.30 28.35
CA PRO A 36 -24.86 19.96 27.90
C PRO A 36 -24.88 19.79 26.37
N ASP A 37 -25.59 20.65 25.64
CA ASP A 37 -25.69 20.59 24.19
C ASP A 37 -24.46 21.16 23.46
N SER A 38 -23.78 22.16 24.03
CA SER A 38 -22.54 22.71 23.45
C SER A 38 -21.39 21.69 23.42
N GLU A 39 -21.30 20.86 24.47
CA GLU A 39 -20.35 19.75 24.61
C GLU A 39 -20.64 18.63 23.59
N LYS A 40 -21.91 18.26 23.40
CA LYS A 40 -22.32 17.25 22.40
C LYS A 40 -21.99 17.70 20.99
N LEU A 41 -22.31 18.95 20.64
CA LEU A 41 -21.97 19.53 19.33
C LEU A 41 -20.45 19.55 19.10
N ARG A 42 -19.66 19.85 20.15
CA ARG A 42 -18.19 19.78 20.08
C ARG A 42 -17.70 18.36 19.79
N LYS A 43 -18.25 17.35 20.48
CA LYS A 43 -17.91 15.94 20.27
C LYS A 43 -18.30 15.46 18.87
N GLU A 44 -19.47 15.86 18.38
CA GLU A 44 -19.92 15.50 17.04
C GLU A 44 -18.99 16.09 15.96
N ARG A 45 -18.59 17.36 16.08
CA ARG A 45 -17.61 17.96 15.16
C ARG A 45 -16.27 17.22 15.13
N LYS A 46 -15.77 16.82 16.31
CA LYS A 46 -14.54 16.00 16.41
C LYS A 46 -14.70 14.65 15.74
N LYS A 47 -15.81 13.94 16.03
CA LYS A 47 -16.13 12.65 15.41
C LYS A 47 -16.18 12.77 13.88
N GLN A 48 -16.87 13.77 13.35
CA GLN A 48 -16.96 14.01 11.91
C GLN A 48 -15.58 14.27 11.27
N THR A 49 -14.72 15.03 11.94
CA THR A 49 -13.36 15.30 11.46
C THR A 49 -12.52 14.02 11.45
N LEU A 50 -12.60 13.20 12.51
CA LEU A 50 -11.91 11.92 12.59
C LEU A 50 -12.39 10.93 11.53
N LEU A 51 -13.70 10.86 11.28
CA LEU A 51 -14.26 10.00 10.22
C LEU A 51 -13.78 10.42 8.83
N LYS A 52 -13.73 11.72 8.55
CA LYS A 52 -13.17 12.25 7.30
C LYS A 52 -11.70 11.89 7.15
N LEU A 53 -10.92 12.04 8.22
CA LEU A 53 -9.50 11.69 8.21
C LEU A 53 -9.30 10.19 8.00
N LYS A 54 -10.08 9.34 8.67
CA LYS A 54 -10.06 7.89 8.50
C LYS A 54 -10.35 7.51 7.04
N SER A 55 -11.45 8.02 6.48
CA SER A 55 -11.83 7.75 5.09
C SER A 55 -10.77 8.23 4.10
N LYS A 56 -10.14 9.38 4.35
CA LYS A 56 -9.04 9.88 3.53
C LYS A 56 -7.87 8.89 3.53
N TYR A 57 -7.40 8.44 4.69
CA TYR A 57 -6.30 7.48 4.76
C TYR A 57 -6.66 6.12 4.17
N GLU A 58 -7.89 5.64 4.37
CA GLU A 58 -8.36 4.40 3.74
C GLU A 58 -8.29 4.50 2.21
N ASN A 59 -8.71 5.62 1.62
CA ASN A 59 -8.61 5.83 0.18
C ASN A 59 -7.15 5.92 -0.29
N GLU A 60 -6.31 6.69 0.40
CA GLU A 60 -4.88 6.80 0.05
C GLU A 60 -4.16 5.44 0.08
N ILE A 61 -4.51 4.57 1.04
CA ILE A 61 -3.96 3.22 1.13
C ILE A 61 -4.41 2.36 -0.06
N VAL A 62 -5.70 2.41 -0.41
CA VAL A 62 -6.24 1.65 -1.54
C VAL A 62 -5.59 2.10 -2.84
N GLU A 63 -5.52 3.40 -3.11
CA GLU A 63 -4.90 3.96 -4.31
C GLU A 63 -3.42 3.55 -4.44
N ALA A 64 -2.66 3.59 -3.33
CA ALA A 64 -1.27 3.16 -3.32
C ALA A 64 -1.12 1.66 -3.59
N GLN A 65 -1.99 0.83 -3.01
CA GLN A 65 -1.98 -0.62 -3.25
C GLN A 65 -2.36 -0.94 -4.70
N GLU A 66 -3.36 -0.27 -5.26
CA GLU A 66 -3.77 -0.44 -6.66
C GLU A 66 -2.64 -0.09 -7.62
N ALA A 67 -1.92 1.01 -7.39
CA ALA A 67 -0.76 1.39 -8.19
C ALA A 67 0.35 0.33 -8.15
N ILE A 68 0.69 -0.18 -6.96
CA ILE A 68 1.70 -1.23 -6.80
C ILE A 68 1.28 -2.52 -7.51
N ILE A 69 0.03 -2.94 -7.35
CA ILE A 69 -0.49 -4.15 -8.00
C ILE A 69 -0.40 -4.00 -9.52
N HIS A 70 -0.84 -2.86 -10.05
CA HIS A 70 -0.77 -2.56 -11.48
C HIS A 70 0.67 -2.62 -12.02
N ASP A 71 1.62 -1.99 -11.33
CA ASP A 71 3.02 -1.96 -11.75
C ASP A 71 3.64 -3.37 -11.75
N ILE A 72 3.33 -4.17 -10.73
CA ILE A 72 3.78 -5.57 -10.65
C ILE A 72 3.15 -6.41 -11.76
N SER A 73 1.85 -6.25 -12.03
CA SER A 73 1.16 -6.94 -13.13
C SER A 73 1.81 -6.64 -14.48
N ASN A 74 2.10 -5.37 -14.76
CA ASN A 74 2.79 -4.98 -16.00
C ASN A 74 4.18 -5.61 -16.11
N LEU A 75 4.93 -5.66 -15.01
CA LEU A 75 6.23 -6.32 -14.99
C LEU A 75 6.11 -7.83 -15.25
N CYS A 76 5.10 -8.48 -14.68
CA CYS A 76 4.81 -9.89 -14.92
C CYS A 76 4.47 -10.14 -16.40
N ASP A 77 3.64 -9.32 -17.03
CA ASP A 77 3.29 -9.45 -18.45
C ASP A 77 4.53 -9.34 -19.36
N VAL A 78 5.42 -8.39 -19.06
CA VAL A 78 6.68 -8.22 -19.78
C VAL A 78 7.60 -9.43 -19.57
N ALA A 79 7.73 -9.91 -18.33
CA ALA A 79 8.53 -11.09 -18.02
C ALA A 79 8.00 -12.34 -18.75
N GLU A 80 6.69 -12.53 -18.77
CA GLU A 80 6.04 -13.64 -19.47
C GLU A 80 6.30 -13.57 -20.98
N ALA A 81 6.14 -12.39 -21.59
CA ALA A 81 6.43 -12.21 -23.01
C ALA A 81 7.89 -12.49 -23.37
N MET A 82 8.85 -12.08 -22.53
CA MET A 82 10.27 -12.36 -22.74
C MET A 82 10.57 -13.86 -22.60
N CYS A 83 10.06 -14.49 -21.55
CA CYS A 83 10.24 -15.94 -21.31
C CYS A 83 9.65 -16.75 -22.47
N PHE A 84 8.42 -16.42 -22.88
CA PHE A 84 7.77 -17.06 -24.02
C PHE A 84 8.62 -16.91 -25.28
N LYS A 85 9.10 -15.70 -25.60
CA LYS A 85 9.94 -15.46 -26.77
C LYS A 85 11.24 -16.27 -26.71
N GLN A 86 11.89 -16.33 -25.56
CA GLN A 86 13.13 -17.09 -25.38
C GLN A 86 12.90 -18.60 -25.56
N GLU A 87 11.81 -19.12 -25.01
CA GLU A 87 11.42 -20.52 -25.17
C GLU A 87 11.18 -20.85 -26.65
N GLN A 88 10.44 -20.01 -27.37
CA GLN A 88 10.18 -20.20 -28.80
C GLN A 88 11.47 -20.17 -29.62
N LEU A 89 12.38 -19.22 -29.36
CA LEU A 89 13.68 -19.18 -30.06
C LEU A 89 14.51 -20.45 -29.79
N SER A 90 14.50 -20.93 -28.55
CA SER A 90 15.22 -22.16 -28.17
C SER A 90 14.64 -23.39 -28.88
N LYS A 91 13.31 -23.47 -28.99
CA LYS A 91 12.63 -24.53 -29.76
C LYS A 91 12.96 -24.44 -31.25
N GLN A 92 12.88 -23.25 -31.83
CA GLN A 92 13.19 -23.05 -33.25
C GLN A 92 14.63 -23.42 -33.59
N SER A 93 15.60 -23.04 -32.75
CA SER A 93 16.99 -23.45 -32.93
C SER A 93 17.18 -24.97 -32.94
N LEU A 94 16.31 -25.75 -32.29
CA LEU A 94 16.34 -27.22 -32.32
C LEU A 94 15.68 -27.78 -33.59
N PHE A 95 14.60 -27.16 -34.06
CA PHE A 95 13.92 -27.58 -35.29
C PHE A 95 14.69 -27.19 -36.55
N ASP A 96 15.51 -26.15 -36.49
CA ASP A 96 16.38 -25.70 -37.59
C ASP A 96 17.63 -26.60 -37.76
N LEU A 97 17.79 -27.67 -36.98
CA LEU A 97 18.91 -28.60 -37.22
C LEU A 97 18.70 -29.38 -38.54
N PRO A 98 19.77 -29.57 -39.35
CA PRO A 98 19.70 -30.31 -40.61
C PRO A 98 19.16 -31.73 -40.45
N ILE A 99 19.36 -32.35 -39.28
CA ILE A 99 18.85 -33.71 -39.02
C ILE A 99 17.32 -33.82 -39.14
N TRP A 100 16.60 -32.70 -39.00
CA TRP A 100 15.16 -32.62 -39.18
C TRP A 100 14.75 -32.15 -40.59
N SER A 101 15.71 -31.89 -41.50
CA SER A 101 15.43 -31.54 -42.89
C SER A 101 15.05 -32.77 -43.73
N THR A 102 14.60 -32.54 -44.96
CA THR A 102 14.19 -33.66 -45.81
C THR A 102 15.39 -34.53 -46.21
N PRO A 103 15.23 -35.85 -46.42
CA PRO A 103 16.33 -36.72 -46.82
C PRO A 103 17.08 -36.26 -48.07
N HIS A 104 16.40 -35.58 -48.99
CA HIS A 104 16.98 -35.02 -50.20
C HIS A 104 17.90 -33.81 -49.92
N GLU A 105 17.51 -32.91 -49.02
CA GLU A 105 18.34 -31.76 -48.61
C GLU A 105 19.59 -32.22 -47.83
N LEU A 106 19.44 -33.22 -46.97
CA LEU A 106 20.56 -33.83 -46.25
C LEU A 106 21.61 -34.42 -47.22
N MET A 107 21.15 -35.11 -48.27
CA MET A 107 22.04 -35.67 -49.29
C MET A 107 22.73 -34.60 -50.13
N GLN A 108 22.09 -33.46 -50.41
CA GLN A 108 22.74 -32.36 -51.12
C GLN A 108 23.94 -31.79 -50.35
N VAL A 109 23.83 -31.64 -49.02
CA VAL A 109 24.94 -31.14 -48.20
C VAL A 109 26.16 -32.06 -48.24
N LEU A 110 25.96 -33.38 -48.29
CA LEU A 110 27.04 -34.37 -48.36
C LEU A 110 27.64 -34.53 -49.77
N CYS A 111 26.99 -33.98 -50.80
CA CYS A 111 27.41 -34.09 -52.20
C CYS A 111 28.12 -32.83 -52.72
N TYR A 112 28.34 -31.80 -51.90
CA TYR A 112 29.05 -30.56 -52.26
C TYR A 112 30.22 -30.25 -51.31
N ASP A 113 31.06 -31.24 -51.01
CA ASP A 113 32.42 -31.03 -50.50
C ASP A 113 33.42 -31.33 -51.64
N ASP A 114 33.91 -30.27 -52.32
CA ASP A 114 35.09 -30.26 -53.21
C ASP A 114 36.14 -29.29 -52.64
#